data_AF-A0A498DPS6-F1
#
_entry.id   AF-A0A498DPS6-F1
#
_cell.length_a   1.000
_cell.length_b   1.000
_cell.length_c   1.000
_cell.angle_alpha   90.00
_cell.angle_beta   90.00
_cell.angle_gamma   90.00
#
_symmetry.space_group_name_H-M   'P 1'
#
loop_
_entity.id
_entity.type
_entity.pdbx_description
1 polymer ?
#
loop_
_entity_poly.entity_id
_entity_poly.type
_entity_poly.pdbx_seq_one_letter_code
_entity_poly.pdbx_strand_id
1 'polypeptide(L)'
;MNAYDDAYDAHDDAYAAPDTGRLSYAYAVGRATPELEIALGPATGMDGAPLRTVAAHGLAAVVCDVPEAAYGERALRARLEDLGELEELARAHHSVVESLARGATVLPLRLATVYLDDVRVAAMLRDAGPELAALLGRLEGRVEWGVKVYADPSAAASPSAGTTRPDTPDAPAPEAPAESPGRAYLRQRRAQRTARDEAHRTAQEAVRRALAAAAEYAEDRVTHRPQQGELATGSGQNLANEAFLVARDRSEEFRAAVEEADRGLPGVRIEVTGPWAPYSFATPVRDPAPVREDAVREPADAAGGREEDSRAR
;
A
#
# COMPACT_ATOMS: atom_id res chain seq x y z
N MET A 1 24.80 17.36 65.33
CA MET A 1 23.35 17.31 65.68
C MET A 1 22.65 18.13 64.60
N ASN A 2 22.47 17.51 63.43
CA ASN A 2 21.19 17.09 62.83
C ASN A 2 20.20 18.27 62.67
N ALA A 3 19.60 18.53 61.51
CA ALA A 3 19.34 17.65 60.38
C ALA A 3 19.20 18.43 59.06
N TYR A 4 19.64 17.77 57.98
CA TYR A 4 19.07 17.83 56.65
C TYR A 4 17.54 17.76 56.71
N ASP A 5 16.84 18.64 55.99
CA ASP A 5 15.48 18.37 55.53
C ASP A 5 15.35 18.92 54.10
N ASP A 6 15.69 18.01 53.19
CA ASP A 6 15.60 18.14 51.75
C ASP A 6 14.21 17.62 51.37
N ALA A 7 13.28 18.54 51.10
CA ALA A 7 11.93 18.19 50.68
C ALA A 7 11.99 17.76 49.21
N TYR A 8 12.19 16.45 49.00
CA TYR A 8 11.89 15.77 47.76
C TYR A 8 10.38 15.90 47.48
N ASP A 9 10.04 16.77 46.53
CA ASP A 9 8.70 16.89 45.97
C ASP A 9 8.44 15.63 45.12
N ALA A 10 7.70 14.68 45.69
CA ALA A 10 7.26 13.49 45.00
C ALA A 10 6.19 13.88 43.99
N HIS A 11 6.60 14.07 42.73
CA HIS A 11 5.69 13.96 41.60
C HIS A 11 5.13 12.53 41.59
N ASP A 12 3.86 12.42 42.00
CA ASP A 12 3.05 11.23 41.96
C ASP A 12 2.71 10.92 40.48
N ASP A 13 3.70 10.41 39.75
CA ASP A 13 3.48 9.71 38.49
C ASP A 13 2.72 8.42 38.82
N ALA A 14 1.39 8.53 38.76
CA ALA A 14 0.49 7.40 38.82
C ALA A 14 0.81 6.43 37.67
N TYR A 15 1.71 5.47 37.94
CA TYR A 15 1.83 4.25 37.15
C TYR A 15 0.50 3.51 37.25
N ALA A 16 -0.41 3.79 36.32
CA ALA A 16 -1.58 2.95 36.09
C ALA A 16 -1.07 1.52 35.86
N ALA A 17 -1.52 0.59 36.71
CA ALA A 17 -1.22 -0.83 36.54
C ALA A 17 -1.64 -1.26 35.12
N PRO A 18 -0.87 -2.14 34.44
CA PRO A 18 -1.24 -2.59 33.11
C PRO A 18 -2.63 -3.23 33.17
N ASP A 19 -3.53 -2.74 32.33
CA ASP A 19 -4.87 -3.30 32.16
C ASP A 19 -4.71 -4.67 31.48
N THR A 20 -4.49 -5.70 32.31
CA THR A 20 -4.24 -7.07 31.87
C THR A 20 -5.46 -7.58 31.10
N GLY A 21 -5.39 -7.48 29.77
CA GLY A 21 -6.44 -7.88 28.84
C GLY A 21 -6.70 -6.88 27.70
N ARG A 22 -6.08 -5.71 27.70
CA ARG A 22 -6.18 -4.73 26.61
C ARG A 22 -4.85 -4.51 25.90
N LEU A 23 -4.92 -4.44 24.58
CA LEU A 23 -3.81 -4.17 23.67
C LEU A 23 -4.03 -2.82 23.00
N SER A 24 -2.97 -2.18 22.51
CA SER A 24 -3.05 -0.93 21.75
C SER A 24 -2.98 -1.24 20.25
N TYR A 25 -4.11 -1.08 19.53
CA TYR A 25 -4.13 -1.15 18.07
C TYR A 25 -3.71 0.20 17.48
N ALA A 26 -2.64 0.23 16.68
CA ALA A 26 -2.08 1.45 16.14
C ALA A 26 -2.43 1.65 14.65
N TYR A 27 -2.90 2.84 14.30
CA TYR A 27 -3.37 3.18 12.95
C TYR A 27 -2.34 3.96 12.15
N ALA A 28 -1.80 5.02 12.74
CA ALA A 28 -0.92 5.95 12.06
C ALA A 28 -0.03 6.70 13.07
N VAL A 29 1.07 7.25 12.56
CA VAL A 29 1.95 8.16 13.31
C VAL A 29 1.90 9.55 12.68
N GLY A 30 1.74 10.59 13.49
CA GLY A 30 1.82 11.99 13.07
C GLY A 30 2.75 12.80 13.98
N ARG A 31 2.90 14.11 13.69
CA ARG A 31 3.52 15.05 14.64
C ARG A 31 2.55 15.30 15.80
N ALA A 32 3.07 15.35 17.03
CA ALA A 32 2.29 15.67 18.22
C ALA A 32 1.90 17.15 18.21
N THR A 33 0.80 17.46 17.53
CA THR A 33 0.35 18.81 17.19
C THR A 33 -1.16 18.94 17.40
N PRO A 34 -1.69 20.15 17.66
CA PRO A 34 -3.12 20.37 17.77
C PRO A 34 -3.91 19.92 16.52
N GLU A 35 -3.31 20.03 15.34
CA GLU A 35 -3.92 19.61 14.07
C GLU A 35 -4.23 18.11 14.06
N LEU A 36 -3.33 17.28 14.61
CA LEU A 36 -3.56 15.85 14.73
C LEU A 36 -4.75 15.56 15.68
N GLU A 37 -4.78 16.20 16.84
CA GLU A 37 -5.87 16.05 17.81
C GLU A 37 -7.23 16.48 17.23
N ILE A 38 -7.25 17.57 16.45
CA ILE A 38 -8.44 18.00 15.73
C ILE A 38 -8.85 16.96 14.67
N ALA A 39 -7.88 16.37 13.97
CA ALA A 39 -8.12 15.38 12.92
C ALA A 39 -8.66 14.03 13.44
N LEU A 40 -8.42 13.67 14.71
CA LEU A 40 -9.05 12.51 15.34
C LEU A 40 -10.59 12.63 15.29
N GLY A 41 -11.11 13.83 15.58
CA GLY A 41 -12.53 14.13 15.55
C GLY A 41 -13.37 13.15 16.40
N PRO A 42 -14.65 12.94 16.07
CA PRO A 42 -15.52 11.97 16.75
C PRO A 42 -15.37 10.55 16.21
N ALA A 43 -14.33 10.27 15.41
CA ALA A 43 -14.16 8.96 14.80
C ALA A 43 -13.83 7.90 15.86
N THR A 44 -14.32 6.68 15.64
CA THR A 44 -14.03 5.53 16.49
C THR A 44 -13.10 4.58 15.77
N GLY A 45 -12.26 3.89 16.56
CA GLY A 45 -11.42 2.80 16.11
C GLY A 45 -12.17 1.47 16.03
N MET A 46 -11.42 0.39 16.22
CA MET A 46 -11.90 -0.98 16.13
C MET A 46 -12.99 -1.21 17.17
N ASP A 47 -14.04 -1.93 16.76
CA ASP A 47 -15.18 -2.28 17.62
C ASP A 47 -15.84 -1.07 18.31
N GLY A 48 -15.75 0.11 17.69
CA GLY A 48 -16.30 1.36 18.24
C GLY A 48 -15.48 1.97 19.37
N ALA A 49 -14.27 1.46 19.64
CA ALA A 49 -13.40 1.98 20.69
C ALA A 49 -13.02 3.45 20.41
N PRO A 50 -12.93 4.31 21.45
CA PRO A 50 -12.49 5.67 21.27
C PRO A 50 -11.04 5.71 20.78
N LEU A 51 -10.77 6.61 19.81
CA LEU A 51 -9.41 6.91 19.39
C LEU A 51 -8.73 7.82 20.43
N ARG A 52 -7.43 7.65 20.59
CA ARG A 52 -6.57 8.48 21.45
C ARG A 52 -5.16 8.51 20.89
N THR A 53 -4.34 9.43 21.40
CA THR A 53 -2.93 9.53 21.02
C THR A 53 -2.01 8.99 22.12
N VAL A 54 -0.91 8.37 21.71
CA VAL A 54 0.26 8.09 22.56
C VAL A 54 1.40 8.94 22.04
N ALA A 55 1.89 9.88 22.83
CA ALA A 55 2.91 10.83 22.41
C ALA A 55 4.30 10.50 22.96
N ALA A 56 5.33 10.63 22.13
CA ALA A 56 6.73 10.57 22.53
C ALA A 56 7.63 11.28 21.49
N HIS A 57 8.67 11.98 21.97
CA HIS A 57 9.67 12.67 21.12
C HIS A 57 9.07 13.57 20.02
N GLY A 58 8.01 14.33 20.34
CA GLY A 58 7.37 15.24 19.38
C GLY A 58 6.52 14.56 18.31
N LEU A 59 6.36 13.23 18.40
CA LEU A 59 5.48 12.42 17.57
C LEU A 59 4.32 11.89 18.41
N ALA A 60 3.25 11.48 17.72
CA ALA A 60 2.10 10.83 18.33
C ALA A 60 1.61 9.68 17.44
N ALA A 61 1.37 8.52 18.05
CA ALA A 61 0.67 7.41 17.43
C ALA A 61 -0.82 7.51 17.75
N VAL A 62 -1.69 7.40 16.74
CA VAL A 62 -3.13 7.28 16.93
C VAL A 62 -3.47 5.81 17.15
N VAL A 63 -4.10 5.52 18.28
CA VAL A 63 -4.39 4.17 18.74
C VAL A 63 -5.82 4.06 19.28
N CYS A 64 -6.31 2.83 19.41
CA CYS A 64 -7.43 2.50 20.29
C CYS A 64 -7.12 1.24 21.10
N ASP A 65 -7.81 1.08 22.22
CA ASP A 65 -7.70 -0.11 23.03
C ASP A 65 -8.56 -1.24 22.44
N VAL A 66 -7.99 -2.43 22.32
CA VAL A 66 -8.67 -3.63 21.81
C VAL A 66 -8.48 -4.82 22.75
N PRO A 67 -9.44 -5.74 22.86
CA PRO A 67 -9.32 -6.87 23.77
C PRO A 67 -8.30 -7.90 23.26
N GLU A 68 -7.41 -8.37 24.14
CA GLU A 68 -6.40 -9.38 23.82
C GLU A 68 -7.01 -10.67 23.27
N ALA A 69 -8.18 -11.06 23.76
CA ALA A 69 -8.88 -12.26 23.30
C ALA A 69 -9.22 -12.24 21.80
N ALA A 70 -9.43 -11.06 21.20
CA ALA A 70 -9.79 -10.91 19.79
C ALA A 70 -8.64 -10.39 18.91
N TYR A 71 -7.65 -9.70 19.48
CA TYR A 71 -6.55 -9.05 18.75
C TYR A 71 -5.15 -9.53 19.14
N GLY A 72 -5.04 -10.47 20.07
CA GLY A 72 -3.79 -11.19 20.32
C GLY A 72 -3.36 -12.00 19.10
N GLU A 73 -2.07 -12.34 19.03
CA GLU A 73 -1.42 -12.90 17.83
C GLU A 73 -2.22 -14.04 17.16
N ARG A 74 -2.66 -15.02 17.94
CA ARG A 74 -3.39 -16.18 17.42
C ARG A 74 -4.75 -15.81 16.85
N ALA A 75 -5.51 -14.97 17.55
CA ALA A 75 -6.82 -14.53 17.10
C ALA A 75 -6.67 -13.70 15.82
N LEU A 76 -5.77 -12.70 15.84
CA LEU A 76 -5.52 -11.82 14.71
C LEU A 76 -5.07 -12.60 13.46
N ARG A 77 -4.19 -13.60 13.61
CA ARG A 77 -3.80 -14.47 12.49
C ARG A 77 -5.00 -15.16 11.86
N ALA A 78 -5.90 -15.73 12.66
CA ALA A 78 -7.10 -16.39 12.14
C ALA A 78 -8.02 -15.41 11.40
N ARG A 79 -8.20 -14.19 11.93
CA ARG A 79 -9.01 -13.15 11.26
C ARG A 79 -8.42 -12.71 9.92
N LEU A 80 -7.08 -12.65 9.82
CA LEU A 80 -6.39 -12.29 8.57
C LEU A 80 -6.45 -13.41 7.51
N GLU A 81 -6.74 -14.65 7.90
CA GLU A 81 -6.94 -15.79 6.99
C GLU A 81 -8.40 -15.87 6.50
N ASP A 82 -9.35 -15.26 7.20
CA ASP A 82 -10.74 -15.10 6.77
C ASP A 82 -10.90 -13.83 5.92
N LEU A 83 -11.38 -13.98 4.67
CA LEU A 83 -11.49 -12.85 3.74
C LEU A 83 -12.51 -11.80 4.18
N GLY A 84 -13.61 -12.21 4.81
CA GLY A 84 -14.66 -11.29 5.25
C GLY A 84 -14.19 -10.47 6.45
N GLU A 85 -13.59 -11.14 7.43
CA GLU A 85 -13.03 -10.46 8.60
C GLU A 85 -11.83 -9.57 8.25
N LEU A 86 -10.98 -10.01 7.32
CA LEU A 86 -9.89 -9.19 6.78
C LEU A 86 -10.42 -7.91 6.11
N GLU A 87 -11.47 -8.02 5.29
CA GLU A 87 -12.07 -6.86 4.62
C GLU A 87 -12.64 -5.87 5.65
N GLU A 88 -13.37 -6.36 6.65
CA GLU A 88 -13.92 -5.53 7.73
C GLU A 88 -12.81 -4.81 8.49
N LEU A 89 -11.75 -5.53 8.88
CA LEU A 89 -10.59 -4.98 9.58
C LEU A 89 -9.88 -3.93 8.72
N ALA A 90 -9.66 -4.22 7.43
CA ALA A 90 -9.01 -3.31 6.50
C ALA A 90 -9.83 -2.03 6.31
N ARG A 91 -11.15 -2.15 6.15
CA ARG A 91 -12.07 -1.01 5.99
C ARG A 91 -12.10 -0.13 7.23
N ALA A 92 -12.19 -0.72 8.42
CA ALA A 92 -12.18 0.01 9.69
C ALA A 92 -10.84 0.75 9.89
N HIS A 93 -9.71 0.08 9.62
CA HIS A 93 -8.39 0.69 9.67
C HIS A 93 -8.27 1.86 8.69
N HIS A 94 -8.66 1.64 7.44
CA HIS A 94 -8.57 2.62 6.38
C HIS A 94 -9.40 3.88 6.68
N SER A 95 -10.64 3.71 7.15
CA SER A 95 -11.52 4.83 7.50
C SER A 95 -10.89 5.79 8.53
N VAL A 96 -10.22 5.25 9.55
CA VAL A 96 -9.51 6.06 10.55
C VAL A 96 -8.35 6.82 9.91
N VAL A 97 -7.50 6.12 9.15
CA VAL A 97 -6.32 6.73 8.51
C VAL A 97 -6.73 7.82 7.51
N GLU A 98 -7.75 7.58 6.68
CA GLU A 98 -8.26 8.59 5.77
C GLU A 98 -8.80 9.82 6.50
N SER A 99 -9.49 9.61 7.62
CA SER A 99 -9.99 10.71 8.44
C SER A 99 -8.85 11.59 8.96
N LEU A 100 -7.80 10.97 9.47
CA LEU A 100 -6.60 11.67 9.93
C LEU A 100 -5.93 12.43 8.77
N ALA A 101 -5.76 11.77 7.62
CA ALA A 101 -5.07 12.32 6.45
C ALA A 101 -5.78 13.51 5.79
N ARG A 102 -7.06 13.77 6.12
CA ARG A 102 -7.77 14.99 5.71
C ARG A 102 -7.34 16.23 6.49
N GLY A 103 -6.97 16.05 7.77
CA GLY A 103 -6.64 17.17 8.68
C GLY A 103 -5.16 17.29 9.03
N ALA A 104 -4.39 16.21 8.92
CA ALA A 104 -3.00 16.16 9.33
C ALA A 104 -2.13 15.32 8.37
N THR A 105 -0.83 15.58 8.37
CA THR A 105 0.15 14.67 7.73
C THR A 105 0.41 13.50 8.65
N VAL A 106 0.15 12.28 8.15
CA VAL A 106 0.32 11.04 8.91
C VAL A 106 1.07 9.99 8.10
N LEU A 107 1.76 9.09 8.80
CA LEU A 107 2.33 7.85 8.30
C LEU A 107 1.36 6.72 8.64
N PRO A 108 0.61 6.19 7.67
CA PRO A 108 -0.20 5.00 7.91
C PRO A 108 0.70 3.84 8.36
N LEU A 109 0.34 3.21 9.47
CA LEU A 109 0.97 1.97 9.89
C LEU A 109 0.36 0.80 9.11
N ARG A 110 1.06 -0.32 9.07
CA ARG A 110 0.54 -1.53 8.43
C ARG A 110 -0.75 -1.98 9.13
N LEU A 111 -1.69 -2.52 8.37
CA LEU A 111 -2.87 -3.17 8.92
C LEU A 111 -2.46 -4.16 10.02
N ALA A 112 -3.26 -4.23 11.08
CA ALA A 112 -3.05 -5.17 12.19
C ALA A 112 -1.75 -4.92 12.99
N THR A 113 -1.30 -3.66 13.07
CA THR A 113 -0.20 -3.27 13.98
C THR A 113 -0.74 -3.14 15.40
N VAL A 114 -0.44 -4.12 16.26
CA VAL A 114 -0.93 -4.20 17.65
C VAL A 114 0.24 -4.29 18.63
N TYR A 115 0.19 -3.49 19.69
CA TYR A 115 1.16 -3.48 20.78
C TYR A 115 0.52 -4.00 22.06
N LEU A 116 1.35 -4.57 22.96
CA LEU A 116 0.88 -5.06 24.24
C LEU A 116 0.38 -3.93 25.16
N ASP A 117 0.92 -2.73 25.02
CA ASP A 117 0.54 -1.54 25.79
C ASP A 117 1.10 -0.26 25.15
N ASP A 118 0.67 0.88 25.68
CA ASP A 118 1.12 2.20 25.29
C ASP A 118 2.60 2.45 25.58
N VAL A 119 3.16 1.78 26.59
CA VAL A 119 4.59 1.88 26.91
C VAL A 119 5.42 1.41 25.71
N ARG A 120 5.01 0.32 25.06
CA ARG A 120 5.66 -0.18 23.84
C ARG A 120 5.36 0.67 22.61
N VAL A 121 4.19 1.29 22.51
CA VAL A 121 3.89 2.27 21.45
C VAL A 121 4.84 3.47 21.58
N ALA A 122 4.96 4.03 22.79
CA ALA A 122 5.87 5.14 23.08
C ALA A 122 7.33 4.75 22.83
N ALA A 123 7.75 3.52 23.20
CA ALA A 123 9.08 3.02 22.89
C ALA A 123 9.35 2.98 21.38
N MET A 124 8.41 2.48 20.57
CA MET A 124 8.54 2.49 19.11
C MET A 124 8.70 3.91 18.56
N LEU A 125 7.90 4.87 19.04
CA LEU A 125 8.01 6.27 18.62
C LEU A 125 9.37 6.86 18.99
N ARG A 126 9.95 6.44 20.12
CA ARG A 126 11.28 6.92 20.52
C ARG A 126 12.38 6.34 19.64
N ASP A 127 12.35 5.02 19.45
CA ASP A 127 13.40 4.29 18.72
C ASP A 127 13.44 4.66 17.23
N ALA A 128 12.27 4.83 16.60
CA ALA A 128 12.14 5.19 15.20
C ALA A 128 11.96 6.71 14.97
N GLY A 129 12.04 7.53 16.01
CA GLY A 129 11.67 8.95 15.99
C GLY A 129 12.29 9.77 14.85
N PRO A 130 13.63 9.75 14.69
CA PRO A 130 14.29 10.50 13.61
C PRO A 130 13.84 10.07 12.20
N GLU A 131 13.66 8.76 11.99
CA GLU A 131 13.21 8.20 10.71
C GLU A 131 11.76 8.59 10.42
N LEU A 132 10.86 8.41 11.39
CA LEU A 132 9.46 8.80 11.29
C LEU A 132 9.29 10.31 11.05
N ALA A 133 10.05 11.15 11.73
CA ALA A 133 10.02 12.60 11.54
C ALA A 133 10.48 13.00 10.13
N ALA A 134 11.52 12.36 9.59
CA ALA A 134 12.00 12.59 8.24
C ALA A 134 10.97 12.15 7.18
N LEU A 135 10.33 10.98 7.38
CA LEU A 135 9.24 10.50 6.53
C LEU A 135 8.07 11.50 6.54
N LEU A 136 7.63 11.95 7.72
CA LEU A 136 6.56 12.95 7.87
C LEU A 136 6.91 14.27 7.14
N GLY A 137 8.14 14.74 7.25
CA GLY A 137 8.60 15.94 6.53
C GLY A 137 8.56 15.79 5.01
N ARG A 138 8.90 14.61 4.48
CA ARG A 138 8.79 14.34 3.04
C ARG A 138 7.34 14.30 2.55
N LEU A 139 6.43 13.75 3.36
CA LEU A 139 5.02 13.57 2.99
C LEU A 139 4.14 14.80 3.29
N GLU A 140 4.69 15.82 3.94
CA GLU A 140 3.95 17.03 4.32
C GLU A 140 3.36 17.73 3.09
N GLY A 141 2.03 17.85 3.05
CA GLY A 141 1.33 18.45 1.90
C GLY A 141 1.25 17.57 0.65
N ARG A 142 1.63 16.28 0.74
CA ARG A 142 1.57 15.32 -0.37
C ARG A 142 0.45 14.31 -0.15
N VAL A 143 -0.02 13.74 -1.25
CA VAL A 143 -1.04 12.68 -1.29
C VAL A 143 -0.61 11.58 -2.25
N GLU A 144 -1.16 10.39 -2.06
CA GLU A 144 -0.92 9.28 -2.95
C GLU A 144 -2.05 9.12 -3.97
N TRP A 145 -1.68 8.89 -5.23
CA TRP A 145 -2.58 8.55 -6.31
C TRP A 145 -2.21 7.18 -6.89
N GLY A 146 -3.20 6.31 -7.02
CA GLY A 146 -3.08 5.03 -7.71
C GLY A 146 -3.44 5.17 -9.18
N VAL A 147 -2.63 4.59 -10.06
CA VAL A 147 -2.91 4.51 -11.50
C VAL A 147 -2.85 3.06 -11.93
N LYS A 148 -3.95 2.58 -12.49
CA LYS A 148 -4.04 1.24 -13.07
C LYS A 148 -4.40 1.32 -14.54
N VAL A 149 -3.73 0.54 -15.36
CA VAL A 149 -4.01 0.45 -16.80
C VAL A 149 -4.50 -0.94 -17.14
N TYR A 150 -5.65 -1.04 -17.78
CA TYR A 150 -6.31 -2.29 -18.14
C TYR A 150 -6.44 -2.39 -19.66
N ALA A 151 -6.10 -3.54 -20.24
CA ALA A 151 -6.53 -3.88 -21.59
C ALA A 151 -7.93 -4.51 -21.54
N ASP A 152 -8.91 -3.89 -22.22
CA ASP A 152 -10.25 -4.43 -22.44
C ASP A 152 -10.45 -4.76 -23.93
N PRO A 153 -10.21 -6.02 -24.34
CA PRO A 153 -10.36 -6.43 -25.74
C PRO A 153 -11.81 -6.30 -26.26
N SER A 154 -12.81 -6.24 -25.38
CA SER A 154 -14.22 -6.15 -25.78
C SER A 154 -14.58 -4.75 -26.29
N ALA A 155 -13.97 -3.71 -25.74
CA ALA A 155 -14.16 -2.33 -26.17
C ALA A 155 -13.52 -2.02 -27.53
N ALA A 156 -12.50 -2.79 -27.95
CA ALA A 156 -11.90 -2.68 -29.28
C ALA A 156 -12.81 -3.23 -30.40
N ALA A 157 -13.83 -4.03 -30.07
CA ALA A 157 -14.69 -4.72 -31.02
C ALA A 157 -16.00 -3.96 -31.36
N SER A 158 -16.19 -2.73 -30.86
CA SER A 158 -17.33 -1.87 -31.24
C SER A 158 -16.91 -0.86 -32.32
N PRO A 159 -17.18 -1.13 -33.61
CA PRO A 159 -17.17 -0.08 -34.60
C PRO A 159 -18.34 0.87 -34.32
N SER A 160 -18.03 2.16 -34.23
CA SER A 160 -19.03 3.23 -34.22
C SER A 160 -20.05 2.99 -35.34
N ALA A 161 -21.31 2.77 -34.96
CA ALA A 161 -22.45 2.80 -35.85
C ALA A 161 -22.66 4.24 -36.34
N GLY A 162 -21.94 4.61 -37.39
CA GLY A 162 -21.90 5.97 -37.89
C GLY A 162 -21.42 6.02 -39.33
N THR A 163 -22.13 5.36 -40.24
CA THR A 163 -22.16 5.79 -41.64
C THR A 163 -23.55 5.50 -42.20
N THR A 164 -24.29 6.58 -42.33
CA THR A 164 -25.55 6.70 -43.06
C THR A 164 -25.39 6.04 -44.43
N ARG A 165 -26.17 4.99 -44.67
CA ARG A 165 -26.31 4.33 -45.97
C ARG A 165 -27.08 5.28 -46.90
N PRO A 166 -26.54 5.72 -48.06
CA PRO A 166 -27.38 6.25 -49.12
C PRO A 166 -28.05 5.06 -49.81
N ASP A 167 -29.38 5.07 -49.86
CA ASP A 167 -30.16 4.19 -50.72
C ASP A 167 -29.86 4.52 -52.19
N THR A 168 -29.36 3.52 -52.94
CA THR A 168 -29.50 3.46 -54.40
C THR A 168 -29.73 2.01 -54.82
N PRO A 169 -30.80 1.69 -55.58
CA PRO A 169 -31.07 0.33 -56.05
C PRO A 169 -30.35 0.01 -57.37
N ASP A 170 -30.03 -1.28 -57.52
CA ASP A 170 -29.69 -2.04 -58.74
C ASP A 170 -28.40 -1.75 -59.51
N ALA A 171 -27.42 -2.65 -59.31
CA ALA A 171 -26.59 -3.21 -60.38
C ALA A 171 -26.10 -4.62 -59.99
N PRO A 172 -26.19 -5.65 -60.85
CA PRO A 172 -25.72 -6.99 -60.52
C PRO A 172 -24.18 -7.03 -60.49
N ALA A 173 -23.63 -7.32 -59.32
CA ALA A 173 -22.19 -7.51 -59.14
C ALA A 173 -21.73 -8.86 -59.76
N PRO A 174 -20.54 -8.93 -60.37
CA PRO A 174 -19.99 -10.19 -60.87
C PRO A 174 -19.68 -11.15 -59.71
N GLU A 175 -20.07 -12.41 -59.86
CA GLU A 175 -19.79 -13.49 -58.91
C GLU A 175 -18.27 -13.65 -58.73
N ALA A 176 -17.75 -13.19 -57.59
CA ALA A 176 -16.37 -13.46 -57.19
C ALA A 176 -16.22 -14.98 -56.92
N PRO A 177 -15.13 -15.62 -57.34
CA PRO A 177 -14.95 -17.06 -57.13
C PRO A 177 -14.92 -17.37 -55.63
N ALA A 178 -15.73 -18.34 -55.22
CA ALA A 178 -15.81 -18.82 -53.84
C ALA A 178 -14.40 -19.19 -53.35
N GLU A 179 -13.92 -18.48 -52.33
CA GLU A 179 -12.59 -18.69 -51.79
C GLU A 179 -12.44 -20.10 -51.19
N SER A 180 -11.26 -20.71 -51.38
CA SER A 180 -11.02 -22.02 -50.79
C SER A 180 -10.96 -21.93 -49.26
N PRO A 181 -11.48 -22.95 -48.53
CA PRO A 181 -11.50 -22.97 -47.06
C PRO A 181 -10.14 -22.72 -46.41
N GLY A 182 -9.05 -23.18 -47.04
CA GLY A 182 -7.68 -22.96 -46.56
C GLY A 182 -7.20 -21.50 -46.68
N ARG A 183 -7.61 -20.78 -47.74
CA ARG A 183 -7.29 -19.34 -47.89
C ARG A 183 -8.10 -18.49 -46.92
N ALA A 184 -9.36 -18.85 -46.68
CA ALA A 184 -10.19 -18.21 -45.65
C ALA A 184 -9.61 -18.40 -44.25
N TYR A 185 -9.18 -19.63 -43.90
CA TYR A 185 -8.50 -19.92 -42.63
C TYR A 185 -7.20 -19.12 -42.43
N LEU A 186 -6.33 -19.09 -43.45
CA LEU A 186 -5.07 -18.33 -43.38
C LEU A 186 -5.32 -16.81 -43.27
N ARG A 187 -6.32 -16.27 -43.98
CA ARG A 187 -6.73 -14.86 -43.84
C ARG A 187 -7.22 -14.56 -42.44
N GLN A 188 -8.12 -15.39 -41.90
CA GLN A 188 -8.65 -15.24 -40.54
C GLN A 188 -7.52 -15.27 -39.49
N ARG A 189 -6.58 -16.22 -39.62
CA ARG A 189 -5.43 -16.32 -38.72
C ARG A 189 -4.49 -15.12 -38.82
N ARG A 190 -4.27 -14.57 -40.02
CA ARG A 190 -3.47 -13.35 -40.22
C ARG A 190 -4.18 -12.11 -39.63
N ALA A 191 -5.48 -11.98 -39.84
CA ALA A 191 -6.29 -10.91 -39.26
C ALA A 191 -6.27 -10.97 -37.72
N GLN A 192 -6.40 -12.16 -37.12
CA GLN A 192 -6.33 -12.35 -35.68
C GLN A 192 -4.96 -11.97 -35.10
N ARG A 193 -3.86 -12.35 -35.77
CA ARG A 193 -2.50 -11.95 -35.35
C ARG A 193 -2.33 -10.43 -35.42
N THR A 194 -2.74 -9.82 -36.53
CA THR A 194 -2.64 -8.37 -36.73
C THR A 194 -3.44 -7.61 -35.66
N ALA A 195 -4.67 -8.05 -35.38
CA ALA A 195 -5.50 -7.46 -34.32
C ALA A 195 -4.87 -7.59 -32.93
N ARG A 196 -4.24 -8.73 -32.62
CA ARG A 196 -3.53 -8.94 -31.35
C ARG A 196 -2.30 -8.03 -31.24
N ASP A 197 -1.53 -7.91 -32.31
CA ASP A 197 -0.33 -7.05 -32.36
C ASP A 197 -0.70 -5.56 -32.27
N GLU A 198 -1.82 -5.16 -32.87
CA GLU A 198 -2.41 -3.81 -32.73
C GLU A 198 -2.87 -3.55 -31.29
N ALA A 199 -3.66 -4.45 -30.69
CA ALA A 199 -4.11 -4.32 -29.31
C ALA A 199 -2.93 -4.22 -28.33
N HIS A 200 -1.88 -5.02 -28.54
CA HIS A 200 -0.68 -4.97 -27.72
C HIS A 200 0.07 -3.63 -27.84
N ARG A 201 0.21 -3.10 -29.07
CA ARG A 201 0.82 -1.78 -29.28
C ARG A 201 0.00 -0.65 -28.65
N THR A 202 -1.33 -0.68 -28.79
CA THR A 202 -2.23 0.30 -28.17
C THR A 202 -2.12 0.27 -26.64
N ALA A 203 -2.09 -0.92 -26.05
CA ALA A 203 -1.88 -1.13 -24.62
C ALA A 203 -0.53 -0.56 -24.13
N GLN A 204 0.56 -0.83 -24.83
CA GLN A 204 1.88 -0.29 -24.48
C GLN A 204 1.93 1.24 -24.60
N GLU A 205 1.31 1.80 -25.63
CA GLU A 205 1.23 3.24 -25.82
C GLU A 205 0.42 3.92 -24.71
N ALA A 206 -0.69 3.31 -24.28
CA ALA A 206 -1.48 3.82 -23.15
C ALA A 206 -0.68 3.85 -21.85
N VAL A 207 0.02 2.75 -21.52
CA VAL A 207 0.91 2.72 -20.34
C VAL A 207 1.98 3.81 -20.45
N ARG A 208 2.63 3.95 -21.61
CA ARG A 208 3.66 4.97 -21.83
C ARG A 208 3.10 6.39 -21.63
N ARG A 209 1.92 6.69 -22.20
CA ARG A 209 1.27 8.01 -22.04
C ARG A 209 0.87 8.29 -20.60
N ALA A 210 0.27 7.30 -19.93
CA ALA A 210 -0.17 7.44 -18.54
C ALA A 210 1.03 7.73 -17.62
N LEU A 211 2.12 6.97 -17.77
CA LEU A 211 3.33 7.17 -16.98
C LEU A 211 4.02 8.50 -17.28
N ALA A 212 4.04 8.94 -18.54
CA ALA A 212 4.61 10.22 -18.92
C ALA A 212 3.80 11.39 -18.34
N ALA A 213 2.47 11.33 -18.43
CA ALA A 213 1.57 12.32 -17.83
C ALA A 213 1.72 12.37 -16.30
N ALA A 214 1.75 11.21 -15.64
CA ALA A 214 1.93 11.12 -14.20
C ALA A 214 3.28 11.70 -13.73
N ALA A 215 4.35 11.43 -14.46
CA ALA A 215 5.71 11.88 -14.13
C ALA A 215 5.89 13.41 -14.18
N GLU A 216 5.01 14.15 -14.86
CA GLU A 216 5.04 15.62 -14.90
C GLU A 216 4.68 16.25 -13.55
N TYR A 217 3.87 15.56 -12.73
CA TYR A 217 3.36 16.09 -11.46
C TYR A 217 3.83 15.30 -10.24
N ALA A 218 4.29 14.06 -10.43
CA ALA A 218 4.71 13.19 -9.32
C ALA A 218 6.10 13.56 -8.79
N GLU A 219 6.23 13.67 -7.47
CA GLU A 219 7.50 13.84 -6.77
C GLU A 219 8.21 12.49 -6.54
N ASP A 220 7.46 11.38 -6.47
CA ASP A 220 7.97 10.03 -6.29
C ASP A 220 7.00 8.98 -6.87
N ARG A 221 7.48 7.74 -7.10
CA ARG A 221 6.71 6.64 -7.69
C ARG A 221 7.10 5.29 -7.07
N VAL A 222 6.08 4.47 -6.80
CA VAL A 222 6.23 3.06 -6.41
C VAL A 222 5.47 2.16 -7.38
N THR A 223 6.18 1.18 -7.95
CA THR A 223 5.58 0.15 -8.81
C THR A 223 5.14 -1.05 -8.00
N HIS A 224 3.84 -1.35 -8.05
CA HIS A 224 3.27 -2.54 -7.45
C HIS A 224 3.21 -3.66 -8.49
N ARG A 225 3.40 -4.92 -8.05
CA ARG A 225 3.24 -6.06 -8.96
C ARG A 225 1.81 -6.06 -9.51
N PRO A 226 1.61 -6.16 -10.84
CA PRO A 226 0.28 -6.34 -11.42
C PRO A 226 -0.37 -7.58 -10.81
N GLN A 227 -1.52 -7.44 -10.16
CA GLN A 227 -2.25 -8.60 -9.62
C GLN A 227 -2.68 -9.49 -10.80
N GLN A 228 -2.17 -10.72 -10.84
CA GLN A 228 -2.63 -11.78 -11.73
C GLN A 228 -3.29 -12.85 -10.86
N GLY A 229 -4.62 -13.03 -10.94
CA GLY A 229 -5.35 -14.03 -10.15
C GLY A 229 -6.86 -13.76 -10.05
N GLU A 230 -7.61 -14.75 -9.57
CA GLU A 230 -9.08 -14.84 -9.52
C GLU A 230 -9.82 -13.68 -8.80
N LEU A 231 -9.09 -12.79 -8.12
CA LEU A 231 -9.59 -11.56 -7.50
C LEU A 231 -9.67 -10.36 -8.47
N ALA A 232 -9.24 -10.53 -9.73
CA ALA A 232 -9.48 -9.55 -10.79
C ALA A 232 -10.95 -9.64 -11.26
N THR A 233 -11.87 -9.13 -10.45
CA THR A 233 -13.30 -9.00 -10.79
C THR A 233 -13.59 -7.91 -11.83
N GLY A 234 -12.55 -7.21 -12.32
CA GLY A 234 -12.65 -6.28 -13.44
C GLY A 234 -12.29 -6.93 -14.78
N SER A 235 -13.10 -6.69 -15.82
CA SER A 235 -12.80 -7.15 -17.18
C SER A 235 -11.49 -6.52 -17.68
N GLY A 236 -10.44 -7.33 -17.83
CA GLY A 236 -9.22 -6.94 -18.53
C GLY A 236 -7.91 -7.35 -17.85
N GLN A 237 -6.84 -7.41 -18.65
CA GLN A 237 -5.48 -7.66 -18.14
C GLN A 237 -4.93 -6.38 -17.50
N ASN A 238 -4.54 -6.42 -16.22
CA ASN A 238 -3.83 -5.30 -15.58
C ASN A 238 -2.40 -5.22 -16.12
N LEU A 239 -2.08 -4.09 -16.75
CA LEU A 239 -0.80 -3.84 -17.42
C LEU A 239 0.14 -2.98 -16.56
N ALA A 240 -0.43 -2.15 -15.69
CA ALA A 240 0.30 -1.32 -14.75
C ALA A 240 -0.54 -1.13 -13.47
N ASN A 241 0.14 -1.06 -12.33
CA ASN A 241 -0.41 -0.74 -11.03
C ASN A 241 0.65 0.08 -10.28
N GLU A 242 0.50 1.39 -10.28
CA GLU A 242 1.53 2.33 -9.86
C GLU A 242 0.94 3.28 -8.82
N ALA A 243 1.71 3.60 -7.79
CA ALA A 243 1.41 4.65 -6.84
C ALA A 243 2.32 5.86 -7.11
N PHE A 244 1.76 7.05 -7.09
CA PHE A 244 2.45 8.31 -7.29
C PHE A 244 2.27 9.22 -6.07
N LEU A 245 3.36 9.80 -5.61
CA LEU A 245 3.32 10.84 -4.59
C LEU A 245 3.19 12.19 -5.28
N VAL A 246 2.13 12.93 -5.00
CA VAL A 246 1.80 14.18 -5.68
C VAL A 246 1.54 15.27 -4.65
N ALA A 247 2.01 16.49 -4.92
CA ALA A 247 1.65 17.65 -4.12
C ALA A 247 0.12 17.84 -4.11
N ARG A 248 -0.47 18.07 -2.94
CA ARG A 248 -1.93 18.12 -2.78
C ARG A 248 -2.60 19.18 -3.66
N ASP A 249 -1.95 20.33 -3.83
CA ASP A 249 -2.40 21.43 -4.68
C ASP A 249 -2.34 21.12 -6.19
N ARG A 250 -1.55 20.12 -6.61
CA ARG A 250 -1.44 19.65 -8.00
C ARG A 250 -2.31 18.43 -8.31
N SER A 251 -3.14 17.98 -7.36
CA SER A 251 -3.90 16.73 -7.47
C SER A 251 -4.88 16.70 -8.64
N GLU A 252 -5.63 17.78 -8.88
CA GLU A 252 -6.59 17.83 -9.98
C GLU A 252 -5.90 17.86 -11.35
N GLU A 253 -4.76 18.53 -11.46
CA GLU A 253 -3.98 18.58 -12.69
C GLU A 253 -3.39 17.19 -13.00
N PHE A 254 -2.83 16.50 -12.00
CA PHE A 254 -2.38 15.12 -12.14
C PHE A 254 -3.51 14.20 -12.60
N ARG A 255 -4.66 14.23 -11.92
CA ARG A 255 -5.81 13.36 -12.23
C ARG A 255 -6.27 13.57 -13.67
N ALA A 256 -6.49 14.83 -14.07
CA ALA A 256 -6.94 15.17 -15.41
C ALA A 256 -5.94 14.76 -16.49
N ALA A 257 -4.63 14.95 -16.26
CA ALA A 257 -3.59 14.59 -17.23
C ALA A 257 -3.49 13.07 -17.44
N VAL A 258 -3.67 12.27 -16.38
CA VAL A 258 -3.59 10.80 -16.46
C VAL A 258 -4.86 10.19 -17.04
N GLU A 259 -6.04 10.68 -16.65
CA GLU A 259 -7.33 10.26 -17.25
C GLU A 259 -7.37 10.54 -18.76
N GLU A 260 -6.62 11.54 -19.22
CA GLU A 260 -6.55 11.89 -20.63
C GLU A 260 -5.67 10.94 -21.47
N ALA A 261 -4.83 10.14 -20.83
CA ALA A 261 -3.79 9.39 -21.51
C ALA A 261 -4.31 8.23 -22.39
N ASP A 262 -5.52 7.72 -22.15
CA ASP A 262 -6.16 6.70 -22.99
C ASP A 262 -7.08 7.27 -24.09
N ARG A 263 -7.21 8.61 -24.19
CA ARG A 263 -8.03 9.22 -25.24
C ARG A 263 -7.52 8.81 -26.63
N GLY A 264 -8.43 8.23 -27.42
CA GLY A 264 -8.14 7.73 -28.77
C GLY A 264 -7.41 6.39 -28.82
N LEU A 265 -7.29 5.67 -27.69
CA LEU A 265 -6.70 4.34 -27.61
C LEU A 265 -7.80 3.29 -27.33
N PRO A 266 -8.43 2.70 -28.37
CA PRO A 266 -9.51 1.75 -28.18
C PRO A 266 -9.04 0.47 -27.47
N GLY A 267 -9.89 -0.07 -26.60
CA GLY A 267 -9.59 -1.30 -25.88
C GLY A 267 -8.60 -1.15 -24.72
N VAL A 268 -8.39 0.08 -24.24
CA VAL A 268 -7.64 0.37 -23.02
C VAL A 268 -8.50 1.22 -22.09
N ARG A 269 -8.36 1.00 -20.79
CA ARG A 269 -9.00 1.78 -19.73
C ARG A 269 -7.97 2.13 -18.68
N ILE A 270 -7.84 3.41 -18.38
CA ILE A 270 -7.06 3.90 -17.24
C ILE A 270 -8.00 4.15 -16.06
N GLU A 271 -7.58 3.71 -14.89
CA GLU A 271 -8.30 3.90 -13.64
C GLU A 271 -7.38 4.67 -12.69
N VAL A 272 -7.82 5.87 -12.29
CA VAL A 272 -7.11 6.73 -11.35
C VAL A 272 -7.87 6.72 -10.03
N THR A 273 -7.17 6.43 -8.92
CA THR A 273 -7.78 6.36 -7.58
C THR A 273 -7.03 7.25 -6.61
N GLY A 274 -7.78 7.94 -5.73
CA GLY A 274 -7.22 8.86 -4.74
C GLY A 274 -8.01 10.16 -4.67
N PRO A 275 -7.49 11.18 -3.97
CA PRO A 275 -6.21 11.17 -3.26
C PRO A 275 -6.29 10.33 -1.97
N TRP A 276 -5.33 9.43 -1.77
CA TRP A 276 -5.23 8.57 -0.59
C TRP A 276 -4.19 9.09 0.41
N ALA A 277 -4.26 8.58 1.65
CA ALA A 277 -3.12 8.64 2.56
C ALA A 277 -1.91 7.88 1.94
N PRO A 278 -0.67 8.34 2.17
CA PRO A 278 0.51 7.87 1.44
C PRO A 278 1.05 6.51 1.93
N TYR A 279 0.24 5.46 1.90
CA TYR A 279 0.59 4.10 2.33
C TYR A 279 1.86 3.56 1.66
N SER A 280 1.99 3.74 0.34
CA SER A 280 3.11 3.22 -0.44
C SER A 280 4.43 3.94 -0.13
N PHE A 281 4.35 5.14 0.45
CA PHE A 281 5.50 6.02 0.73
C PHE A 281 5.80 6.18 2.23
N ALA A 282 4.98 5.58 3.10
CA ALA A 282 5.07 5.69 4.55
C ALA A 282 5.96 4.62 5.20
N THR A 283 6.44 3.63 4.44
CA THR A 283 7.42 2.66 4.94
C THR A 283 8.82 3.09 4.51
N PRO A 284 9.79 3.20 5.44
CA PRO A 284 11.16 3.43 5.06
C PRO A 284 11.70 2.22 4.29
N VAL A 285 12.35 2.45 3.15
CA VAL A 285 13.07 1.41 2.41
C VAL A 285 14.24 0.96 3.29
N ARG A 286 14.05 -0.14 4.02
CA ARG A 286 15.18 -0.84 4.65
C ARG A 286 15.95 -1.54 3.54
N ASP A 287 17.11 -1.00 3.19
CA ASP A 287 18.12 -1.78 2.49
C ASP A 287 18.38 -3.04 3.35
N PRO A 288 18.25 -4.26 2.82
CA PRO A 288 18.54 -5.44 3.60
C PRO A 288 20.02 -5.39 3.98
N ALA A 289 20.31 -5.17 5.26
CA ALA A 289 21.66 -5.27 5.79
C ALA A 289 22.22 -6.64 5.38
N PRO A 290 23.47 -6.73 4.88
CA PRO A 290 24.07 -8.01 4.57
C PRO A 290 24.07 -8.84 5.86
N VAL A 291 23.41 -10.00 5.80
CA VAL A 291 23.47 -11.00 6.86
C VAL A 291 24.94 -11.32 7.06
N ARG A 292 25.51 -10.85 8.18
CA ARG A 292 26.80 -11.35 8.63
C ARG A 292 26.54 -12.76 9.15
N GLU A 293 26.91 -13.75 8.35
CA GLU A 293 27.07 -15.11 8.82
C GLU A 293 28.17 -15.11 9.89
N ASP A 294 27.77 -14.95 11.15
CA ASP A 294 28.65 -15.32 12.25
C ASP A 294 28.80 -16.84 12.23
N ALA A 295 29.99 -17.24 11.82
CA ALA A 295 30.44 -18.62 11.73
C ALA A 295 30.15 -19.37 13.03
N VAL A 296 29.39 -20.47 12.88
CA VAL A 296 29.32 -21.56 13.85
C VAL A 296 30.74 -22.03 14.14
N ARG A 297 31.26 -21.70 15.32
CA ARG A 297 32.43 -22.37 15.89
C ARG A 297 31.93 -23.63 16.60
N GLU A 298 32.02 -24.77 15.93
CA GLU A 298 31.92 -26.08 16.58
C GLU A 298 33.04 -26.23 17.62
N PRO A 299 32.78 -26.81 18.80
CA PRO A 299 33.83 -27.26 19.69
C PRO A 299 34.38 -28.59 19.15
N ALA A 300 35.69 -28.61 18.85
CA ALA A 300 36.38 -29.83 18.48
C ALA A 300 36.49 -30.76 19.71
N ASP A 301 35.90 -31.94 19.58
CA ASP A 301 36.20 -33.13 20.38
C ASP A 301 37.69 -33.44 20.31
N ALA A 302 38.35 -33.51 21.47
CA ALA A 302 39.69 -34.06 21.62
C ALA A 302 39.68 -35.10 22.74
N ALA A 303 39.32 -36.34 22.38
CA ALA A 303 39.62 -37.52 23.17
C ALA A 303 40.70 -38.33 22.44
N GLY A 304 41.86 -38.55 23.07
CA GLY A 304 42.84 -39.49 22.54
C GLY A 304 44.28 -39.40 23.04
N GLY A 305 44.48 -39.49 24.36
CA GLY A 305 45.55 -40.22 25.07
C GLY A 305 47.02 -40.20 24.59
N ARG A 306 47.93 -39.86 25.51
CA ARG A 306 48.81 -40.81 26.24
C ARG A 306 49.87 -40.07 27.08
N GLU A 307 50.13 -40.65 28.27
CA GLU A 307 51.42 -40.88 28.99
C GLU A 307 52.49 -39.78 28.92
N GLU A 308 53.19 -39.37 29.98
CA GLU A 308 53.72 -40.10 31.13
C GLU A 308 54.39 -39.10 32.10
N ASP A 309 54.40 -39.46 33.38
CA ASP A 309 55.51 -39.30 34.33
C ASP A 309 55.83 -37.97 35.07
N SER A 310 56.22 -38.19 36.33
CA SER A 310 57.06 -37.37 37.23
C SER A 310 56.44 -36.42 38.26
N ARG A 311 56.44 -36.93 39.50
CA ARG A 311 57.02 -36.34 40.73
C ARG A 311 56.30 -35.18 41.43
N ALA A 312 55.77 -35.53 42.62
CA ALA A 312 56.41 -35.29 43.92
C ALA A 312 55.60 -34.45 44.94
N ARG A 313 55.39 -35.11 46.08
CA ARG A 313 55.14 -34.63 47.46
C ARG A 313 53.71 -34.27 47.85
#